data_AF-A0A8K1YTN3-F1
#
_entry.id   AF-A0A8K1YTN3-F1
#
_cell.length_a   1.000
_cell.length_b   1.000
_cell.length_c   1.000
_cell.angle_alpha   90.00
_cell.angle_beta   90.00
_cell.angle_gamma   90.00
#
_symmetry.space_group_name_H-M   'P 1'
#
loop_
_entity.id
_entity.type
_entity.pdbx_description
1 polymer ?
#
loop_
_entity_poly.entity_id
_entity_poly.type
_entity_poly.pdbx_seq_one_letter_code
_entity_poly.pdbx_strand_id
1 'polypeptide(L)'
;MKGFVAIFVVILASAYLQGAAGQEMCPSENCIEAEACEEPVRSTSITCANGLACCSIVKSEFRTHCRHHGGACMSSCNPALIHDVIDCESDKVCCTLV
;
A
#
# COMPACT_ATOMS: atom_id res chain seq x y z
N MET A 1 -6.35 -16.94 44.77
CA MET A 1 -5.12 -16.88 43.95
C MET A 1 -5.26 -17.59 42.60
N LYS A 2 -5.74 -18.84 42.51
CA LYS A 2 -5.90 -19.56 41.22
C LYS A 2 -6.84 -18.89 40.20
N GLY A 3 -7.96 -18.31 40.64
CA GLY A 3 -8.92 -17.63 39.74
C GLY A 3 -8.37 -16.34 39.12
N PHE A 4 -7.56 -15.58 39.85
CA PHE A 4 -6.93 -14.35 39.33
C PHE A 4 -5.89 -14.66 38.24
N VAL A 5 -5.08 -15.71 38.42
CA VAL A 5 -4.10 -16.13 37.41
C VAL A 5 -4.78 -16.57 36.12
N ALA A 6 -5.91 -17.29 36.21
CA ALA A 6 -6.67 -17.71 35.03
C ALA A 6 -7.23 -16.50 34.24
N ILE A 7 -7.72 -15.48 34.95
CA ILE A 7 -8.23 -14.24 34.31
C ILE A 7 -7.11 -13.50 33.59
N PHE A 8 -5.95 -13.34 34.23
CA PHE A 8 -4.79 -12.68 33.61
C PHE A 8 -4.30 -13.43 32.36
N VAL A 9 -4.29 -14.77 32.38
CA VAL A 9 -3.91 -15.60 31.24
C VAL A 9 -4.91 -15.44 30.08
N VAL A 10 -6.22 -15.38 30.37
CA VAL A 10 -7.25 -15.16 29.32
C VAL A 10 -7.12 -13.77 28.69
N ILE A 11 -6.92 -12.73 29.49
CA ILE A 11 -6.76 -11.35 28.99
C ILE A 11 -5.50 -11.24 28.10
N LEU A 12 -4.37 -11.77 28.56
CA LEU A 12 -3.13 -11.76 27.78
C LEU A 12 -3.26 -12.58 26.48
N ALA A 13 -3.92 -13.74 26.52
CA ALA A 13 -4.17 -14.53 25.32
C ALA A 13 -5.06 -13.79 24.31
N SER A 14 -6.12 -13.09 24.76
CA SER A 14 -6.97 -12.28 23.88
C SER A 14 -6.24 -11.08 23.26
N ALA A 15 -5.37 -10.42 24.04
CA ALA A 15 -4.56 -9.30 23.54
C ALA A 15 -3.53 -9.77 22.50
N TYR A 16 -2.92 -10.95 22.71
CA TYR A 16 -1.98 -11.54 21.75
C TYR A 16 -2.65 -11.92 20.43
N LEU A 17 -3.87 -12.47 20.50
CA LEU A 17 -4.67 -12.80 19.32
C LEU A 17 -5.10 -11.56 18.53
N GLN A 18 -5.41 -10.46 19.21
CA GLN A 18 -5.77 -9.19 18.55
C GLN A 18 -4.55 -8.49 17.92
N GLY A 19 -3.38 -8.54 18.57
CA GLY A 19 -2.15 -7.95 18.04
C GLY A 19 -1.57 -8.68 16.82
N ALA A 20 -1.87 -9.97 16.66
CA ALA A 20 -1.40 -10.78 15.53
C ALA A 20 -2.21 -10.57 14.23
N ALA A 21 -3.34 -9.86 14.28
CA ALA A 21 -4.27 -9.73 13.16
C ALA A 21 -4.28 -8.31 12.54
N GLY A 22 -3.13 -7.62 12.55
CA GLY A 22 -2.98 -6.38 11.79
C GLY A 22 -2.96 -6.67 10.29
N GLN A 23 -4.11 -6.56 9.63
CA GLN A 23 -4.15 -6.50 8.17
C GLN A 23 -3.64 -5.12 7.74
N GLU A 24 -2.58 -5.09 6.95
CA GLU A 24 -2.06 -3.85 6.37
C GLU A 24 -2.92 -3.49 5.15
N MET A 25 -3.43 -2.26 5.11
CA MET A 25 -4.22 -1.80 3.97
C MET A 25 -3.29 -1.53 2.79
N CYS A 26 -3.56 -2.16 1.64
CA CYS A 26 -2.88 -1.77 0.41
C CYS A 26 -3.26 -0.32 0.11
N PRO A 27 -2.31 0.55 -0.24
CA PRO A 27 -2.70 1.91 -0.52
C PRO A 27 -3.47 1.97 -1.85
N SER A 28 -4.54 2.76 -1.86
CA SER A 28 -5.68 2.60 -2.78
C SER A 28 -5.32 2.67 -4.26
N GLU A 29 -4.32 3.46 -4.63
CA GLU A 29 -3.85 3.58 -6.01
C GLU A 29 -3.20 2.29 -6.53
N ASN A 30 -2.63 1.47 -5.65
CA ASN A 30 -2.04 0.17 -6.00
C ASN A 30 -3.07 -0.97 -6.01
N CYS A 31 -4.32 -0.73 -5.61
CA CYS A 31 -5.42 -1.69 -5.75
C CYS A 31 -5.96 -1.62 -7.18
N ILE A 32 -5.52 -2.55 -8.03
CA ILE A 32 -5.84 -2.55 -9.45
C ILE A 32 -6.27 -3.93 -9.94
N GLU A 33 -6.81 -3.97 -11.16
CA GLU A 33 -7.14 -5.22 -11.84
C GLU A 33 -5.89 -6.06 -12.08
N ALA A 34 -6.04 -7.40 -12.02
CA ALA A 34 -4.93 -8.33 -12.16
C ALA A 34 -4.21 -8.17 -13.51
N GLU A 35 -4.94 -7.81 -14.57
CA GLU A 35 -4.41 -7.60 -15.91
C GLU A 35 -3.51 -6.36 -16.01
N ALA A 36 -3.72 -5.36 -15.15
CA ALA A 36 -2.93 -4.14 -15.11
C ALA A 36 -1.68 -4.28 -14.23
N CYS A 37 -1.60 -5.35 -13.44
CA CYS A 37 -0.49 -5.62 -12.55
C CYS A 37 0.61 -6.44 -13.23
N GLU A 38 1.85 -5.97 -13.14
CA GLU A 38 3.04 -6.69 -13.59
C GLU A 38 3.55 -7.61 -12.49
N GLU A 39 3.62 -7.10 -11.26
CA GLU A 39 4.05 -7.85 -10.08
C GLU A 39 3.07 -7.68 -8.92
N PRO A 40 2.26 -8.70 -8.59
CA PRO A 40 1.33 -8.62 -7.46
C PRO A 40 2.06 -8.81 -6.13
N VAL A 41 1.57 -8.13 -5.09
CA VAL A 41 2.01 -8.36 -3.71
C VAL A 41 1.52 -9.75 -3.28
N ARG A 42 2.45 -10.63 -2.89
CA ARG A 42 2.13 -12.02 -2.52
C ARG A 42 1.69 -12.21 -1.06
N SER A 43 1.72 -11.14 -0.26
CA SER A 43 1.34 -11.22 1.15
C SER A 43 -0.17 -11.41 1.32
N THR A 44 -0.57 -12.35 2.16
CA THR A 44 -1.97 -12.55 2.56
C THR A 44 -2.42 -11.58 3.66
N SER A 45 -1.50 -10.82 4.24
CA SER A 45 -1.80 -9.78 5.24
C SER A 45 -2.24 -8.45 4.62
N ILE A 46 -2.08 -8.30 3.30
CA ILE A 46 -2.39 -7.06 2.58
C ILE A 46 -3.68 -7.25 1.78
N THR A 47 -4.62 -6.32 1.95
CA THR A 47 -5.94 -6.41 1.32
C THR A 47 -6.28 -5.17 0.50
N CYS A 48 -7.05 -5.41 -0.56
CA CYS A 48 -7.72 -4.38 -1.36
C CYS A 48 -9.23 -4.63 -1.30
N ALA A 49 -10.02 -3.57 -1.39
CA ALA A 49 -11.47 -3.69 -1.49
C ALA A 49 -11.90 -4.22 -2.87
N ASN A 50 -13.13 -4.69 -2.97
CA ASN A 50 -13.83 -4.98 -4.24
C ASN A 50 -13.16 -6.03 -5.16
N GLY A 51 -12.36 -6.95 -4.60
CA GLY A 51 -11.74 -8.03 -5.38
C GLY A 51 -10.53 -7.62 -6.21
N LEU A 52 -10.04 -6.39 -6.03
CA LEU A 52 -8.80 -5.91 -6.65
C LEU A 52 -7.57 -6.58 -6.04
N ALA A 53 -6.48 -6.63 -6.80
CA ALA A 53 -5.20 -7.14 -6.33
C ALA A 53 -4.31 -5.97 -5.90
N CYS A 54 -3.61 -6.12 -4.77
CA CYS A 54 -2.57 -5.17 -4.39
C CYS A 54 -1.35 -5.37 -5.29
N CYS A 55 -0.99 -4.34 -6.04
CA CYS A 55 0.09 -4.41 -7.01
C CYS A 55 1.37 -3.73 -6.50
N SER A 56 2.50 -4.42 -6.66
CA SER A 56 3.83 -3.88 -6.36
C SER A 56 4.37 -3.10 -7.55
N ILE A 57 4.27 -3.67 -8.76
CA ILE A 57 4.70 -3.04 -10.01
C ILE A 57 3.51 -3.01 -10.98
N VAL A 58 3.01 -1.82 -11.28
CA VAL A 58 1.97 -1.61 -12.28
C VAL A 58 2.62 -1.58 -13.67
N LYS A 59 2.00 -2.24 -14.65
CA LYS A 59 2.51 -2.21 -16.04
C LYS A 59 2.54 -0.78 -16.57
N SER A 60 3.52 -0.47 -17.41
CA SER A 60 3.81 0.88 -17.92
C SER A 60 2.58 1.62 -18.45
N GLU A 61 1.74 0.94 -19.20
CA GLU A 61 0.55 1.48 -19.89
C GLU A 61 -0.61 1.80 -18.94
N PHE A 62 -0.57 1.33 -17.70
CA PHE A 62 -1.59 1.58 -16.67
C PHE A 62 -1.06 2.48 -15.53
N ARG A 63 0.17 3.01 -15.63
CA ARG A 63 0.71 3.93 -14.62
C ARG A 63 0.06 5.31 -14.79
N THR A 64 -0.70 5.72 -13.78
CA THR A 64 -1.42 6.99 -13.75
C THR A 64 -1.11 7.84 -12.52
N HIS A 65 -0.70 7.20 -11.42
CA HIS A 65 -0.38 7.86 -10.16
C HIS A 65 1.11 7.92 -9.94
N CYS A 66 1.60 8.95 -9.25
CA CYS A 66 3.02 9.19 -9.07
C CYS A 66 3.73 8.01 -8.40
N ARG A 67 3.07 7.36 -7.44
CA ARG A 67 3.65 6.20 -6.77
C ARG A 67 3.82 4.99 -7.70
N HIS A 68 3.04 4.88 -8.78
CA HIS A 68 3.23 3.82 -9.79
C HIS A 68 4.55 3.95 -10.53
N HIS A 69 5.11 5.17 -10.58
CA HIS A 69 6.42 5.45 -11.14
C HIS A 69 7.54 5.33 -10.08
N GLY A 70 7.22 5.01 -8.82
CA GLY A 70 8.17 5.07 -7.70
C GLY A 70 8.54 6.51 -7.33
N GLY A 71 7.70 7.48 -7.68
CA GLY A 71 7.95 8.89 -7.46
C GLY A 71 7.23 9.49 -6.26
N ALA A 72 7.47 10.78 -6.05
CA ALA A 72 6.74 11.64 -5.13
C ALA A 72 6.36 12.97 -5.80
N CYS A 73 5.20 13.53 -5.43
CA CYS A 73 4.79 14.84 -5.88
C CYS A 73 5.64 15.94 -5.21
N MET A 74 6.38 16.70 -6.02
CA MET A 74 7.29 17.75 -5.57
C MET A 74 7.09 19.02 -6.42
N SER A 75 7.54 20.18 -5.94
CA SER A 75 7.42 21.43 -6.71
C SER A 75 8.26 21.43 -8.00
N SER A 76 9.41 20.75 -8.00
CA SER A 76 10.25 20.57 -9.20
C SER A 76 11.30 19.48 -8.97
N CYS A 77 11.82 18.94 -10.08
CA CYS A 77 13.02 18.10 -10.16
C CYS A 77 13.64 18.26 -11.55
N ASN A 78 14.70 17.51 -11.84
CA ASN A 78 15.27 17.47 -13.19
C ASN A 78 14.17 17.10 -14.20
N PRO A 79 13.98 17.86 -15.31
CA PRO A 79 12.95 17.57 -16.31
C PRO A 79 12.96 16.14 -16.86
N ALA A 80 14.11 15.47 -16.87
CA ALA A 80 14.23 14.08 -17.30
C ALA A 80 13.60 13.05 -16.33
N LEU A 81 13.27 13.47 -15.11
CA LEU A 81 12.70 12.62 -14.04
C LEU A 81 11.21 12.88 -13.79
N ILE A 82 10.61 13.79 -14.57
CA ILE A 82 9.21 14.20 -14.44
C ILE A 82 8.32 13.21 -15.20
N HIS A 83 7.25 12.77 -14.54
CA HIS A 83 6.19 11.95 -15.15
C HIS A 83 4.86 12.69 -15.14
N ASP A 84 4.05 12.46 -16.16
CA ASP A 84 2.67 12.95 -16.25
C ASP A 84 1.74 12.03 -15.44
N VAL A 85 1.03 12.58 -14.47
CA VAL A 85 0.24 11.83 -13.48
C VAL A 85 -1.02 12.61 -13.08
N ILE A 86 -2.00 11.90 -12.51
CA ILE A 86 -3.31 12.50 -12.16
C ILE A 86 -3.43 12.93 -10.70
N ASP A 87 -2.49 12.55 -9.84
CA ASP A 87 -2.60 12.65 -8.38
C ASP A 87 -1.73 13.74 -7.73
N CYS A 88 -0.94 14.47 -8.53
CA CYS A 88 -0.25 15.66 -8.03
C CYS A 88 -1.13 16.91 -8.10
N GLU A 89 -1.03 17.77 -7.07
CA GLU A 89 -1.63 19.11 -7.07
C GLU A 89 -1.13 19.94 -8.27
N SER A 90 -1.91 20.96 -8.68
CA SER A 90 -1.64 21.74 -9.91
C SER A 90 -0.29 22.47 -9.93
N ASP A 91 0.34 22.68 -8.77
CA ASP A 91 1.66 23.31 -8.61
C ASP A 91 2.80 22.30 -8.35
N LYS A 92 2.50 20.99 -8.45
CA LYS A 92 3.45 19.89 -8.21
C LYS A 92 3.59 19.00 -9.44
N VAL A 93 4.72 18.33 -9.53
CA VAL A 93 5.05 17.35 -10.57
C VAL A 93 5.46 16.03 -9.92
N CYS A 94 5.21 14.92 -10.61
CA CYS A 94 5.70 13.63 -10.15
C CYS A 94 7.19 13.48 -10.45
N CYS A 95 7.99 13.35 -9.41
CA CYS A 95 9.43 13.21 -9.51
C CYS A 95 9.87 11.81 -9.09
N THR A 96 10.65 11.15 -9.93
CA THR A 96 11.23 9.82 -9.64
C THR A 96 12.68 9.95 -9.16
N LEU A 97 13.08 9.10 -8.21
CA LEU A 97 14.46 8.99 -7.78
C LEU A 97 15.13 7.85 -8.58
N VAL A 98 16.29 8.14 -9.19
CA VAL A 98 17.15 7.17 -9.87
C VAL A 98 18.14 6.53 -8.92
#